data_AF-A0A446CCL3-F1
#
_entry.id   AF-A0A446CCL3-F1
#
_cell.length_a   1.000
_cell.length_b   1.000
_cell.length_c   1.000
_cell.angle_alpha   90.00
_cell.angle_beta   90.00
_cell.angle_gamma   90.00
#
_symmetry.space_group_name_H-M   'P 1'
#
loop_
_entity.id
_entity.type
_entity.pdbx_description
1 polymer ?
#
loop_
_entity_poly.entity_id
_entity_poly.type
_entity_poly.pdbx_seq_one_letter_code
_entity_poly.pdbx_strand_id
1 'polypeptide(L)' 'MSQLEWTSGDTLPARHGYYETRYDTGCTAITLYSVLGWMPMKATGNMVSWRALSPSAERQEAERHLEELRAAQCHVPMDY' A
#
# COMPACT_ATOMS: atom_id res chain seq x y z
N MET A 1 3.17 -0.85 24.05
CA MET A 1 2.11 -0.28 23.19
C MET A 1 2.80 0.35 22.00
N SER A 2 2.78 -0.30 20.83
CA SER A 2 3.43 0.27 19.64
C SER A 2 2.48 1.30 19.02
N GLN A 3 2.54 2.53 19.49
CA GLN A 3 2.05 3.66 18.73
C GLN A 3 2.86 3.67 17.43
N LEU A 4 2.23 3.23 16.33
CA LEU A 4 2.81 3.35 15.00
C LEU A 4 2.87 4.84 14.69
N GLU A 5 4.00 5.46 15.07
CA GLU A 5 4.30 6.85 14.80
C GLU A 5 4.38 7.07 13.30
N TRP A 6 3.72 8.14 12.86
CA TRP A 6 3.80 8.58 11.48
C TRP A 6 5.22 9.07 11.19
N THR A 7 5.86 8.45 10.22
CA THR A 7 7.18 8.81 9.71
C THR A 7 7.02 9.83 8.58
N SER A 8 7.94 10.78 8.45
CA SER A 8 7.89 11.79 7.37
C SER A 8 7.97 11.16 5.99
N GLY A 9 7.28 11.74 5.00
CA GLY A 9 7.32 11.32 3.60
C GLY A 9 8.72 11.38 2.96
N ASP A 10 9.61 12.23 3.49
CA ASP A 10 11.03 12.31 3.09
C ASP A 10 11.86 11.10 3.51
N THR A 11 11.45 10.38 4.56
CA THR A 11 12.16 9.19 5.02
C THR A 11 11.65 7.98 4.27
N LEU A 12 12.51 7.12 3.74
CA LEU A 12 12.08 5.91 3.05
C LEU A 12 12.01 4.70 4.00
N PRO A 13 11.05 3.77 3.80
CA PRO A 13 11.01 2.52 4.57
C PRO A 13 12.24 1.66 4.30
N ALA A 14 12.70 0.96 5.34
CA ALA A 14 13.85 0.05 5.23
C ALA A 14 13.49 -1.32 4.60
N ARG A 15 12.21 -1.69 4.56
CA ARG A 15 11.72 -2.97 4.02
C ARG A 15 10.65 -2.73 2.98
N HIS A 16 10.53 -3.65 2.02
CA HIS A 16 9.38 -3.69 1.12
C HIS A 16 8.13 -4.15 1.88
N GLY A 17 6.97 -3.65 1.47
CA GLY A 17 5.69 -4.01 2.10
C GLY A 17 4.61 -2.95 1.92
N TYR A 18 3.46 -3.19 2.53
CA TYR A 18 2.36 -2.25 2.51
C TYR A 18 2.46 -1.27 3.67
N TYR A 19 2.26 -0.01 3.38
CA TYR A 19 2.31 1.07 4.36
C TYR A 19 1.08 1.94 4.22
N GLU A 20 0.63 2.48 5.35
CA GLU A 20 -0.38 3.51 5.33
C GLU A 20 0.30 4.85 5.06
N THR A 21 -0.09 5.50 3.99
CA THR A 21 0.45 6.79 3.55
C THR A 21 -0.64 7.85 3.70
N ARG A 22 -0.25 9.01 4.22
CA ARG A 22 -1.10 10.19 4.34
C ARG A 22 -0.64 11.21 3.31
N TYR A 23 -1.60 11.73 2.56
CA TYR A 23 -1.40 12.72 1.52
C TYR A 23 -1.74 14.13 2.02
N ASP A 24 -1.21 15.14 1.35
CA ASP A 24 -1.48 16.56 1.65
C ASP A 24 -2.98 16.91 1.52
N THR A 25 -3.70 16.15 0.69
CA THR A 25 -5.16 16.23 0.51
C THR A 25 -5.96 15.83 1.76
N GLY A 26 -5.30 15.34 2.81
CA GLY A 26 -5.93 14.81 4.02
C GLY A 26 -6.41 13.36 3.88
N CYS A 27 -6.28 12.77 2.68
CA CYS A 27 -6.59 11.38 2.44
C CYS A 27 -5.48 10.45 2.95
N THR A 28 -5.87 9.27 3.39
CA THR A 28 -4.95 8.17 3.70
C THR A 28 -5.19 7.02 2.74
N ALA A 29 -4.13 6.46 2.16
CA ALA A 29 -4.22 5.28 1.31
C ALA A 29 -3.14 4.27 1.67
N ILE A 30 -3.41 3.00 1.37
CA ILE A 30 -2.41 1.94 1.49
C ILE A 30 -1.58 1.94 0.21
N THR A 31 -0.28 2.15 0.36
CA THR A 31 0.69 2.24 -0.73
C THR A 31 1.73 1.15 -0.54
N LEU A 32 2.06 0.46 -1.63
CA LEU A 32 3.10 -0.56 -1.63
C LEU A 32 4.45 0.13 -1.79
N TYR A 33 5.37 -0.08 -0.83
CA TYR A 33 6.76 0.28 -1.00
C TYR A 33 7.54 -0.93 -1.51
N SER A 34 8.14 -0.78 -2.69
CA SER A 34 8.94 -1.80 -3.36
C SER A 34 10.32 -1.25 -3.70
N VAL A 35 11.17 -2.07 -4.33
CA VAL A 35 12.50 -1.66 -4.81
C VAL A 35 12.44 -0.53 -5.84
N LEU A 36 11.32 -0.40 -6.54
CA LEU A 36 11.04 0.70 -7.48
C LEU A 36 10.54 1.97 -6.78
N GLY A 37 10.45 1.96 -5.45
CA GLY A 37 9.87 3.03 -4.64
C GLY A 37 8.38 2.81 -4.34
N TRP A 38 7.67 3.91 -4.13
CA TRP A 38 6.25 3.94 -3.78
C TRP A 38 5.36 3.63 -5.00
N MET A 39 4.44 2.67 -4.86
CA MET A 39 3.47 2.28 -5.88
C MET A 39 2.02 2.40 -5.35
N PRO A 40 1.09 3.02 -6.12
CA PRO A 40 1.30 3.58 -7.46
C PRO A 40 2.12 4.89 -7.42
N MET A 41 3.04 5.06 -8.38
CA MET A 41 3.86 6.28 -8.52
C MET A 41 3.03 7.55 -8.77
N LYS A 42 1.75 7.39 -9.13
CA LYS A 42 0.77 8.46 -9.38
C LYS A 42 -0.42 8.36 -8.42
N ALA A 43 -0.16 8.35 -7.12
CA ALA A 43 -1.23 8.53 -6.15
C ALA A 43 -1.76 9.99 -6.18
N THR A 44 -3.00 10.18 -5.76
CA THR A 44 -3.79 11.43 -5.81
C THR A 44 -3.31 12.49 -4.80
N GLY A 45 -2.02 12.80 -4.78
CA GLY A 45 -1.44 13.82 -3.91
C GLY A 45 0.04 13.61 -3.60
N ASN A 46 0.65 14.59 -2.94
CA ASN A 46 1.99 14.47 -2.39
C ASN A 46 1.91 13.73 -1.06
N MET A 47 2.76 12.71 -0.90
CA MET A 47 2.87 11.99 0.35
C MET A 47 3.53 12.87 1.40
N VAL A 48 2.84 13.07 2.53
CA VAL A 48 3.32 13.89 3.64
C VAL A 48 3.93 13.01 4.73
N SER A 49 3.33 11.85 4.98
CA SER A 49 3.81 10.90 5.97
C SER A 49 3.38 9.48 5.66
N TRP A 50 4.08 8.52 6.22
CA TRP A 50 3.73 7.11 6.13
C TRP A 50 3.95 6.42 7.47
N ARG A 51 3.29 5.30 7.69
CA ARG A 51 3.55 4.43 8.83
C ARG A 51 3.41 2.98 8.43
N ALA A 52 4.10 2.10 9.14
CA ALA A 52 3.89 0.68 8.97
C ALA A 52 2.44 0.33 9.31
N LEU A 53 1.83 -0.53 8.50
CA LEU A 53 0.51 -1.05 8.81
C LEU A 53 0.60 -1.97 10.03
N SER A 54 -0.49 -2.00 10.79
CA SER A 54 -0.70 -3.07 11.76
C SER A 54 -0.76 -4.41 11.01
N PRO A 55 -0.23 -5.51 11.58
CA PRO A 55 -0.23 -6.81 10.91
C PRO A 55 -1.65 -7.30 10.53
N SER A 56 -2.68 -6.87 11.26
CA SER A 56 -4.08 -7.15 10.90
C SER A 56 -4.55 -6.41 9.65
N ALA A 57 -4.13 -5.15 9.49
CA ALA A 57 -4.52 -4.32 8.34
C ALA A 57 -3.73 -4.71 7.08
N GLU A 58 -2.44 -5.05 7.23
CA GLU A 58 -1.62 -5.59 6.14
C GLU A 58 -2.20 -6.91 5.61
N ARG A 59 -2.63 -7.81 6.51
CA ARG A 59 -3.30 -9.06 6.10
C ARG A 59 -4.59 -8.81 5.34
N GLN A 60 -5.43 -7.90 5.82
CA GLN A 60 -6.70 -7.59 5.17
C GLN A 60 -6.50 -6.98 3.78
N GLU A 61 -5.50 -6.12 3.60
CA GLU A 61 -5.15 -5.57 2.28
C GLU A 61 -4.54 -6.65 1.37
N ALA A 62 -3.67 -7.50 1.91
CA ALA A 62 -3.10 -8.62 1.17
C ALA A 62 -4.18 -9.61 0.71
N GLU A 63 -5.16 -9.92 1.55
CA GLU A 63 -6.32 -10.74 1.21
C GLU A 63 -7.16 -10.10 0.11
N ARG A 64 -7.45 -8.79 0.22
CA ARG A 64 -8.16 -8.03 -0.81
C ARG A 64 -7.40 -8.05 -2.14
N HIS A 65 -6.10 -7.81 -2.13
CA HIS A 65 -5.26 -7.81 -3.32
C HIS A 65 -5.18 -9.21 -3.94
N LEU A 66 -5.10 -10.26 -3.11
CA LEU A 66 -5.12 -11.64 -3.58
C LEU A 66 -6.46 -11.99 -4.24
N GLU A 67 -7.57 -11.51 -3.67
CA GLU A 67 -8.91 -11.69 -4.21
C GLU A 67 -9.10 -10.93 -5.52
N GLU A 68 -8.58 -9.71 -5.62
CA GLU A 68 -8.55 -8.92 -6.86
C GLU A 68 -7.71 -9.62 -7.95
N LEU A 69 -6.52 -10.13 -7.61
CA LEU A 69 -5.70 -10.92 -8.53
C LEU A 69 -6.38 -12.21 -8.96
N ARG A 70 -7.10 -12.88 -8.04
CA ARG A 70 -7.87 -14.09 -8.35
C ARG A 70 -9.04 -13.77 -9.27
N ALA A 71 -9.76 -12.68 -9.02
CA ALA A 71 -10.84 -12.20 -9.87
C ALA A 71 -10.33 -11.81 -11.27
N ALA A 72 -9.18 -11.14 -11.35
CA ALA A 72 -8.53 -10.79 -12.61
C ALA A 72 -8.04 -12.04 -13.38
N GLN A 73 -7.49 -13.04 -12.70
CA GLN A 73 -7.09 -14.31 -13.32
C GLN A 73 -8.26 -15.21 -13.75
N CYS A 74 -9.41 -15.11 -13.08
CA CYS A 74 -10.63 -15.83 -13.50
C CYS A 74 -11.21 -15.31 -14.83
N HIS A 75 -10.78 -14.15 -15.30
CA HIS A 75 -11.15 -13.58 -16.60
C HIS A 75 -10.10 -13.86 -17.69
N VAL A 76 -9.53 -15.06 -17.69
CA VAL A 76 -8.93 -15.61 -18.91
C VAL A 76 -10.03 -16.38 -19.63
N PRO A 77 -10.67 -15.82 -20.68
CA PRO A 77 -11.46 -16.66 -21.57
C PRO A 77 -10.48 -17.66 -22.19
N MET A 78 -10.59 -18.91 -21.77
CA MET A 78 -10.07 -20.04 -22.54
C MET A 78 -10.92 -20.14 -23.81
N ASP A 79 -10.67 -19.27 -24.78
CA ASP A 79 -11.07 -19.48 -26.16
C ASP A 79 -10.13 -20.56 -26.72
N TYR A 80 -10.64 -21.78 -26.81
CA TYR A 80 -10.02 -22.93 -27.46
C TYR A 80 -10.73 -23.19 -28.80
#